data_AF-A0A5C5PZY9-F1
#
_entry.id   AF-A0A5C5PZY9-F1
#
_cell.length_a   1.000
_cell.length_b   1.000
_cell.length_c   1.000
_cell.angle_alpha   90.00
_cell.angle_beta   90.00
_cell.angle_gamma   90.00
#
_symmetry.space_group_name_H-M   'P 1'
#
loop_
_entity.id
_entity.type
_entity.pdbx_description
1 polymer ?
#
loop_
_entity_poly.entity_id
_entity_poly.type
_entity_poly.pdbx_seq_one_letter_code
_entity_poly.pdbx_strand_id
1 'polypeptide(L)'
;MKESYKLVAELNRSRLRALIDEKKVLMSVLYSDALTYSVEHSIKHGDNTLLGPLVDVFTNRDYKLFVAAWICERLGFKSKMGEKGAVFTRSGTAPNERMSFKVSLEEFAGNKFKLKIPVKPVVAVKKKSPKRVDMLDT
;
A
#
# COMPACT_ATOMS: atom_id res chain seq x y z
N MET A 1 -8.01 20.65 1.10
CA MET A 1 -7.55 19.31 0.65
C MET A 1 -6.18 19.34 -0.03
N LYS A 2 -5.96 20.12 -1.12
CA LYS A 2 -4.63 20.22 -1.77
C LYS A 2 -3.51 20.72 -0.83
N GLU A 3 -3.80 21.68 0.04
CA GLU A 3 -2.82 22.17 1.04
C GLU A 3 -2.41 21.10 2.04
N SER A 4 -3.35 20.25 2.48
CA SER A 4 -3.05 19.11 3.36
C SER A 4 -2.05 18.16 2.70
N TYR A 5 -2.18 17.89 1.39
CA TYR A 5 -1.19 17.12 0.64
C TYR A 5 0.18 17.78 0.61
N LYS A 6 0.26 19.10 0.34
CA LYS A 6 1.54 19.81 0.32
C LYS A 6 2.27 19.68 1.66
N LEU A 7 1.57 19.85 2.77
CA LEU A 7 2.15 19.70 4.12
C LEU A 7 2.69 18.28 4.36
N VAL A 8 1.92 17.24 3.98
CA VAL A 8 2.37 15.84 4.12
C VAL A 8 3.57 15.54 3.21
N ALA A 9 3.55 16.03 1.97
CA ALA A 9 4.65 15.84 1.03
C ALA A 9 5.93 16.59 1.45
N GLU A 10 5.79 17.80 2.01
CA GLU A 10 6.89 18.57 2.57
C GLU A 10 7.49 17.90 3.81
N LEU A 11 6.64 17.26 4.62
CA LEU A 11 7.10 16.50 5.79
C LEU A 11 8.09 15.40 5.42
N ASN A 12 7.93 14.77 4.26
CA ASN A 12 8.86 13.76 3.76
C ASN A 12 10.29 14.31 3.55
N ARG A 13 10.42 15.61 3.25
CA ARG A 13 11.71 16.29 3.04
C ARG A 13 12.24 16.96 4.31
N SER A 14 11.43 17.05 5.35
CA SER A 14 11.79 17.73 6.59
C SER A 14 12.72 16.89 7.45
N ARG A 15 13.78 17.53 7.98
CA ARG A 15 14.66 16.92 8.99
C ARG A 15 13.90 16.58 10.28
N LEU A 16 12.78 17.26 10.55
CA LEU A 16 11.94 17.04 11.72
C LEU A 16 11.09 15.77 11.62
N ARG A 17 10.99 15.15 10.44
CA ARG A 17 10.16 13.96 10.23
C ARG A 17 10.47 12.83 11.22
N ALA A 18 11.75 12.62 11.54
CA ALA A 18 12.18 11.59 12.47
C ALA A 18 11.74 11.83 13.93
N LEU A 19 11.35 13.07 14.26
CA LEU A 19 10.88 13.46 15.60
C LEU A 19 9.36 13.41 15.74
N ILE A 20 8.65 13.13 14.64
CA ILE A 20 7.19 13.13 14.61
C ILE A 20 6.67 11.72 14.83
N ASP A 21 5.64 11.62 15.67
CA ASP A 21 4.91 10.38 15.90
C ASP A 21 4.11 9.96 14.66
N GLU A 22 4.57 8.92 13.99
CA GLU A 22 3.95 8.36 12.78
C GLU A 22 2.50 7.92 13.00
N LYS A 23 2.16 7.42 14.20
CA LYS A 23 0.79 7.06 14.53
C LYS A 23 -0.11 8.29 14.51
N LYS A 24 0.36 9.41 15.08
CA LYS A 24 -0.39 10.66 15.07
C LYS A 24 -0.55 11.22 13.66
N VAL A 25 0.47 11.08 12.82
CA VAL A 25 0.37 11.48 11.40
C VAL A 25 -0.72 10.68 10.71
N LEU A 26 -0.69 9.34 10.81
CA LEU A 26 -1.67 8.47 10.15
C LEU A 26 -3.11 8.74 10.61
N MET A 27 -3.30 8.98 11.92
CA MET A 27 -4.60 9.26 12.52
C MET A 27 -5.08 10.72 12.31
N SER A 28 -4.25 11.58 11.74
CA SER A 28 -4.59 13.00 11.57
C SER A 28 -5.60 13.22 10.45
N VAL A 29 -6.45 14.22 10.63
CA VAL A 29 -7.36 14.71 9.58
C VAL A 29 -6.57 15.20 8.37
N LEU A 30 -5.41 15.84 8.60
CA LEU A 30 -4.52 16.32 7.53
C LEU A 30 -4.09 15.19 6.59
N TYR A 31 -3.74 14.03 7.15
CA TYR A 31 -3.35 12.88 6.35
C TYR A 31 -4.54 12.29 5.58
N SER A 32 -5.71 12.17 6.22
CA SER A 32 -6.94 11.72 5.56
C SER A 32 -7.34 12.62 4.39
N ASP A 33 -7.26 13.95 4.56
CA ASP A 33 -7.54 14.92 3.51
C ASP A 33 -6.52 14.83 2.35
N ALA A 34 -5.24 14.67 2.68
CA ALA A 34 -4.17 14.51 1.69
C ALA A 34 -4.35 13.22 0.86
N LEU A 35 -4.75 12.13 1.51
CA LEU A 35 -5.05 10.86 0.87
C LEU A 35 -6.27 10.98 -0.05
N THR A 36 -7.35 11.58 0.43
CA THR A 36 -8.58 11.80 -0.35
C THR A 36 -8.29 12.62 -1.60
N TYR A 37 -7.55 13.74 -1.44
CA TYR A 37 -7.11 14.56 -2.57
C TYR A 37 -6.31 13.77 -3.61
N SER A 38 -5.35 12.97 -3.16
CA SER A 38 -4.45 12.24 -4.06
C SER A 38 -5.17 11.09 -4.79
N VAL A 39 -6.10 10.43 -4.12
CA VAL A 39 -7.00 9.42 -4.71
C VAL A 39 -7.89 10.06 -5.77
N GLU A 40 -8.55 11.18 -5.45
CA GLU A 40 -9.37 11.90 -6.42
C GLU A 40 -8.58 12.39 -7.63
N HIS A 41 -7.37 12.91 -7.41
CA HIS A 41 -6.49 13.36 -8.47
C HIS A 41 -6.08 12.21 -9.40
N SER A 42 -5.72 11.06 -8.83
CA SER A 42 -5.41 9.84 -9.58
C SER A 42 -6.59 9.35 -10.41
N ILE A 43 -7.81 9.38 -9.86
CA ILE A 43 -9.03 8.97 -10.59
C ILE A 43 -9.33 9.95 -11.72
N LYS A 44 -9.28 11.27 -11.46
CA LYS A 44 -9.67 12.32 -12.42
C LYS A 44 -8.66 12.50 -13.55
N HIS A 45 -7.37 12.41 -13.25
CA HIS A 45 -6.30 12.77 -14.19
C HIS A 45 -5.45 11.57 -14.64
N GLY A 46 -5.62 10.39 -14.02
CA GLY A 46 -4.76 9.22 -14.26
C GLY A 46 -3.33 9.39 -13.73
N ASP A 47 -3.05 10.48 -13.01
CA ASP A 47 -1.74 10.79 -12.45
C ASP A 47 -1.60 10.25 -11.03
N ASN A 48 -0.69 9.27 -10.89
CA ASN A 48 -0.44 8.54 -9.65
C ASN A 48 0.78 9.06 -8.87
N THR A 49 1.44 10.12 -9.36
CA THR A 49 2.68 10.64 -8.77
C THR A 49 2.49 11.16 -7.34
N LEU A 50 1.28 11.59 -7.00
CA LEU A 50 0.94 12.10 -5.67
C LEU A 50 0.79 10.99 -4.61
N LEU A 51 0.65 9.72 -5.01
CA LEU A 51 0.40 8.62 -4.07
C LEU A 51 1.67 8.15 -3.35
N GLY A 52 2.83 8.21 -4.01
CA GLY A 52 4.12 7.79 -3.45
C GLY A 52 4.49 8.54 -2.16
N PRO A 53 4.49 9.89 -2.18
CA PRO A 53 4.81 10.70 -1.00
C PRO A 53 3.97 10.39 0.25
N LEU A 54 2.72 9.94 0.08
CA LEU A 54 1.85 9.55 1.19
C LEU A 54 2.30 8.27 1.89
N VAL A 55 2.94 7.35 1.17
CA VAL A 55 3.55 6.15 1.77
C VAL A 55 4.91 6.49 2.37
N ASP A 56 5.70 7.30 1.65
CA ASP A 56 7.10 7.55 2.00
C ASP A 56 7.27 8.44 3.23
N VAL A 57 6.23 9.17 3.65
CA VAL A 57 6.23 9.93 4.90
C VAL A 57 6.50 9.04 6.13
N PHE A 58 6.08 7.77 6.09
CA PHE A 58 6.30 6.82 7.18
C PHE A 58 7.70 6.18 7.08
N THR A 59 8.31 5.81 8.20
CA THR A 59 9.48 4.89 8.23
C THR A 59 9.08 3.49 8.57
N ASN A 60 8.09 3.34 9.46
CA ASN A 60 7.71 2.03 9.93
C ASN A 60 7.13 1.22 8.79
N ARG A 61 7.61 -0.02 8.67
CA ARG A 61 7.18 -0.96 7.65
C ARG A 61 5.67 -1.22 7.70
N ASP A 62 5.10 -1.36 8.90
CA ASP A 62 3.67 -1.65 9.06
C ASP A 62 2.81 -0.49 8.56
N TYR A 63 3.17 0.76 8.87
CA TYR A 63 2.48 1.95 8.37
C TYR A 63 2.60 2.06 6.84
N LYS A 64 3.81 1.89 6.29
CA LYS A 64 4.03 1.92 4.84
C LYS A 64 3.18 0.90 4.10
N LEU A 65 3.23 -0.35 4.56
CA LEU A 65 2.52 -1.44 3.92
C LEU A 65 1.01 -1.31 4.08
N PHE A 66 0.52 -0.83 5.23
CA PHE A 66 -0.90 -0.55 5.43
C PHE A 66 -1.41 0.48 4.42
N VAL A 67 -0.76 1.64 4.32
CA VAL A 67 -1.15 2.69 3.38
C VAL A 67 -1.03 2.22 1.93
N ALA A 68 0.09 1.59 1.57
CA ALA A 68 0.31 1.11 0.21
C ALA A 68 -0.72 0.05 -0.19
N ALA A 69 -1.04 -0.90 0.70
CA ALA A 69 -2.05 -1.92 0.46
C ALA A 69 -3.44 -1.29 0.30
N TRP A 70 -3.80 -0.36 1.18
CA TRP A 70 -5.08 0.36 1.10
C TRP A 70 -5.23 1.10 -0.23
N ILE A 71 -4.20 1.84 -0.66
CA ILE A 71 -4.21 2.55 -1.96
C ILE A 71 -4.36 1.54 -3.12
N CYS A 72 -3.65 0.41 -3.06
CA CYS A 72 -3.72 -0.62 -4.08
C CYS A 72 -5.14 -1.20 -4.21
N GLU A 73 -5.78 -1.53 -3.09
CA GLU A 73 -7.15 -2.06 -3.08
C GLU A 73 -8.17 -1.00 -3.53
N ARG A 74 -8.04 0.24 -3.04
CA ARG A 74 -8.95 1.34 -3.37
C ARG A 74 -8.94 1.69 -4.86
N LEU A 75 -7.79 1.62 -5.52
CA LEU A 75 -7.58 2.08 -6.90
C LEU A 75 -7.35 0.95 -7.92
N GLY A 76 -7.29 -0.31 -7.49
CA GLY A 76 -6.96 -1.42 -8.40
C GLY A 76 -5.52 -1.34 -8.91
N PHE A 77 -4.60 -0.98 -8.02
CA PHE A 77 -3.18 -0.81 -8.33
C PHE A 77 -2.33 -1.94 -7.71
N LYS A 78 -1.09 -2.02 -8.19
CA LYS A 78 0.03 -2.72 -7.56
C LYS A 78 1.10 -1.68 -7.23
N SER A 79 1.73 -1.85 -6.06
CA SER A 79 2.82 -1.00 -5.62
C SER A 79 4.16 -1.73 -5.68
N LYS A 80 5.22 -0.96 -5.90
CA LYS A 80 6.61 -1.40 -5.72
C LYS A 80 7.41 -0.25 -5.10
N MET A 81 8.48 -0.58 -4.37
CA MET A 81 9.47 0.43 -3.99
C MET A 81 10.40 0.68 -5.18
N GLY A 82 10.38 1.91 -5.69
CA GLY A 82 11.36 2.40 -6.67
C GLY A 82 12.48 3.18 -5.99
N GLU A 83 13.44 3.66 -6.78
CA GLU A 83 14.60 4.43 -6.29
C GLU A 83 14.20 5.71 -5.56
N LYS A 84 13.09 6.33 -5.97
CA LYS A 84 12.58 7.59 -5.41
C LYS A 84 11.43 7.42 -4.41
N GLY A 85 11.11 6.18 -4.03
CA GLY A 85 10.00 5.88 -3.12
C GLY A 85 8.93 4.96 -3.70
N ALA A 86 7.75 4.94 -3.10
CA ALA A 86 6.65 4.05 -3.51
C ALA A 86 6.09 4.45 -4.88
N VAL A 87 5.99 3.48 -5.80
CA VAL A 87 5.46 3.67 -7.16
C VAL A 87 4.26 2.77 -7.36
N PHE A 88 3.19 3.35 -7.94
CA PHE A 88 1.91 2.66 -8.19
C PHE A 88 1.65 2.50 -9.68
N THR A 89 1.18 1.31 -10.07
CA THR A 89 0.82 0.97 -11.45
C THR A 89 -0.48 0.17 -11.46
N ARG A 90 -1.22 0.15 -12.56
CA ARG A 90 -2.45 -0.66 -12.66
C ARG A 90 -2.12 -2.16 -12.53
N SER A 91 -2.88 -2.87 -11.71
CA SER A 91 -2.70 -4.32 -11.48
C SER A 91 -3.60 -5.19 -12.37
N GLY A 92 -4.64 -4.61 -12.97
CA GLY A 92 -5.70 -5.36 -13.66
C GLY A 92 -6.82 -5.83 -12.73
N THR A 93 -6.71 -5.60 -11.41
CA THR A 93 -7.82 -5.82 -10.47
C THR A 93 -8.79 -4.64 -10.47
N ALA A 94 -10.08 -4.90 -10.29
CA ALA A 94 -11.08 -3.85 -10.20
C ALA A 94 -10.84 -2.97 -8.95
N PRO A 95 -10.98 -1.63 -9.06
CA PRO A 95 -10.94 -0.73 -7.90
C PRO A 95 -12.07 -1.02 -6.91
N ASN A 96 -11.78 -0.96 -5.60
CA ASN A 96 -12.81 -1.06 -4.55
C ASN A 96 -13.29 0.34 -4.12
N GLU A 97 -14.25 0.91 -4.82
CA GLU A 97 -14.70 2.29 -4.58
C GLU A 97 -15.37 2.53 -3.23
N ARG A 98 -15.92 1.48 -2.62
CA ARG A 98 -16.62 1.54 -1.33
C ARG A 98 -15.66 1.41 -0.14
N MET A 99 -14.38 1.19 -0.39
CA MET A 99 -13.39 1.05 0.67
C MET A 99 -13.20 2.38 1.40
N SER A 100 -13.47 2.38 2.72
CA SER A 100 -13.32 3.56 3.58
C SER A 100 -11.99 3.51 4.31
N PHE A 101 -11.20 4.58 4.17
CA PHE A 101 -9.92 4.69 4.89
C PHE A 101 -10.11 4.67 6.41
N LYS A 102 -11.15 5.35 6.90
CA LYS A 102 -11.47 5.40 8.33
C LYS A 102 -11.72 4.01 8.91
N VAL A 103 -12.53 3.20 8.23
CA VAL A 103 -12.85 1.83 8.68
C VAL A 103 -11.60 0.96 8.69
N SER A 104 -10.81 0.97 7.60
CA SER A 104 -9.55 0.22 7.55
C SER A 104 -8.54 0.67 8.60
N LEU A 105 -8.51 1.97 8.93
CA LEU A 105 -7.64 2.53 9.95
C LEU A 105 -8.07 2.12 11.36
N GLU A 106 -9.38 2.08 11.64
CA GLU A 106 -9.93 1.58 12.90
C GLU A 106 -9.59 0.09 13.10
N GLU A 107 -9.71 -0.73 12.06
CA GLU A 107 -9.30 -2.14 12.10
C GLU A 107 -7.80 -2.29 12.38
N PHE A 108 -6.97 -1.49 11.70
CA PHE A 108 -5.52 -1.49 11.89
C PHE A 108 -5.12 -1.01 13.29
N ALA A 109 -5.78 0.01 13.81
CA ALA A 109 -5.60 0.49 15.17
C ALA A 109 -6.03 -0.56 16.21
N GLY A 110 -7.15 -1.25 15.98
CA GLY A 110 -7.62 -2.38 16.79
C GLY A 110 -6.61 -3.53 16.84
N ASN A 111 -5.84 -3.72 15.77
CA ASN A 111 -4.74 -4.69 15.73
C ASN A 111 -3.38 -4.12 16.21
N LYS A 112 -3.40 -3.05 17.02
CA LYS A 112 -2.19 -2.41 17.58
C LYS A 112 -1.21 -1.93 16.51
N PHE A 113 -1.70 -1.49 15.35
CA PHE A 113 -0.90 -1.01 14.22
C PHE A 113 0.09 -2.04 13.68
N LYS A 114 -0.27 -3.33 13.76
CA LYS A 114 0.48 -4.42 13.14
C LYS A 114 -0.28 -4.96 11.94
N LEU A 115 0.41 -5.25 10.85
CA LEU A 115 -0.24 -5.91 9.72
C LEU A 115 -0.46 -7.40 10.02
N LYS A 116 -1.70 -7.86 9.83
CA LYS A 116 -1.94 -9.29 9.62
C LYS A 116 -1.59 -9.58 8.17
N ILE A 117 -0.36 -10.02 7.92
CA ILE A 117 -0.02 -10.55 6.61
C ILE A 117 -0.82 -11.84 6.46
N PRO A 118 -1.75 -11.96 5.50
CA PRO A 118 -2.32 -13.25 5.17
C PRO A 118 -1.15 -14.06 4.61
N VAL A 119 -0.65 -15.02 5.38
CA VAL A 119 0.31 -16.00 4.85
C VAL A 119 -0.44 -16.71 3.74
N LYS A 120 -0.14 -16.37 2.47
CA LYS A 120 -0.65 -17.15 1.35
C LYS A 120 -0.29 -18.61 1.65
N PRO A 121 -1.26 -19.55 1.62
CA PRO A 121 -0.88 -20.95 1.68
C PRO A 121 0.09 -21.18 0.54
N VAL A 122 1.29 -21.67 0.86
CA VAL A 122 2.26 -22.10 -0.14
C VAL A 122 1.53 -23.17 -0.94
N VAL A 123 1.09 -22.83 -2.15
CA VAL A 123 0.57 -23.83 -3.08
C VAL A 123 1.74 -24.76 -3.29
N ALA A 124 1.67 -25.95 -2.67
CA ALA A 124 2.68 -26.98 -2.81
C ALA A 124 2.82 -27.23 -4.31
N VAL A 125 3.92 -26.75 -4.88
CA VAL A 125 4.31 -27.09 -6.24
C VAL A 125 4.41 -28.61 -6.24
N LYS A 126 3.41 -29.28 -6.83
CA LYS A 126 3.47 -30.73 -7.06
C LYS A 126 4.73 -30.98 -7.88
N LYS A 127 5.80 -31.44 -7.21
CA LYS A 127 6.97 -32.01 -7.87
C LYS A 127 6.44 -33.10 -8.79
N LYS A 128 6.58 -32.92 -10.11
CA LYS A 128 6.39 -33.99 -11.08
C LYS A 128 7.27 -35.16 -10.65
N SER A 129 6.66 -36.28 -10.28
CA SER A 129 7.38 -37.54 -10.17
C SER A 129 7.94 -37.92 -11.55
N PRO A 130 9.17 -38.47 -11.62
CA PRO A 130 9.72 -38.90 -12.90
C PRO A 130 8.89 -40.08 -13.43
N LYS A 131 8.56 -40.05 -14.73
CA LYS A 131 7.90 -41.16 -15.43
C LYS A 131 8.77 -42.41 -15.31
N ARG A 132 8.23 -43.49 -14.74
CA ARG A 132 8.80 -44.84 -14.91
C ARG A 132 8.78 -45.17 -16.39
N VAL A 133 9.95 -45.43 -16.96
CA VAL A 133 10.09 -46.07 -18.27
C VAL A 133 10.01 -47.57 -17.99
N ASP A 134 8.94 -48.21 -18.44
CA ASP A 134 8.89 -49.68 -18.52
C ASP A 134 9.84 -50.10 -19.64
N MET A 135 10.94 -50.77 -19.28
CA MET A 135 11.77 -51.52 -20.21
C MET A 135 11.46 -53.00 -20.01
N LEU A 136 10.40 -53.49 -20.67
CA LEU A 136 10.17 -54.92 -20.89
C LEU A 136 9.35 -55.08 -22.17
N ASP A 137 10.04 -55.28 -23.29
CA ASP A 137 9.60 -56.15 -24.38
C ASP A 137 10.90 -56.74 -24.98
N THR A 138 11.17 -58.00 -24.64
CA THR A 138 12.04 -58.92 -25.38
C THR A 138 11.16 -60.05 -25.88
#